data_AF-A0A0B7IBD6-F1
#
_entry.id   AF-A0A0B7IBD6-F1
#
_cell.length_a   1.000
_cell.length_b   1.000
_cell.length_c   1.000
_cell.angle_alpha   90.00
_cell.angle_beta   90.00
_cell.angle_gamma   90.00
#
_symmetry.space_group_name_H-M   'P 1'
#
loop_
_entity.id
_entity.type
_entity.pdbx_description
1 polymer ?
#
loop_
_entity_poly.entity_id
_entity_poly.type
_entity_poly.pdbx_seq_one_letter_code
_entity_poly.pdbx_strand_id
1 'polypeptide(L)'
;MVQDFKNGDNRFERNIALRGSAIYNPRGRGLSYGTRYQAVDGGDYASSTAGSVEIPIACSYEENQLMLAEVKIRNNNVNDGLTHIDAVRNYQNAQLPNVSGMGLTKEQALEELRKERRVGLFQKGVAFYDARRWGILKPVAQGGGRQNANVVVDGNGTVEPCTIDYTYKEWFDVPAQETDFNPVSK
;
A
#
# COMPACT_ATOMS: atom_id res chain seq x y z
N MET A 1 -2.44 -4.80 0.71
CA MET A 1 -2.94 -4.31 -0.60
C MET A 1 -4.31 -4.92 -0.84
N VAL A 2 -4.45 -6.20 -1.20
CA VAL A 2 -5.80 -6.80 -1.42
C VAL A 2 -6.71 -6.68 -0.18
N GLN A 3 -6.17 -6.92 1.01
CA GLN A 3 -6.91 -6.73 2.27
C GLN A 3 -7.28 -5.28 2.61
N ASP A 4 -6.75 -4.30 1.89
CA ASP A 4 -7.00 -2.87 2.16
C ASP A 4 -8.12 -2.31 1.27
N PHE A 5 -8.56 -3.05 0.24
CA PHE A 5 -9.75 -2.68 -0.54
C PHE A 5 -10.99 -2.79 0.33
N LYS A 6 -11.89 -1.82 0.16
CA LYS A 6 -13.21 -1.84 0.78
C LYS A 6 -14.17 -2.69 -0.05
N ASN A 7 -15.23 -3.17 0.60
CA ASN A 7 -16.32 -3.82 -0.12
C ASN A 7 -16.94 -2.83 -1.13
N GLY A 8 -17.14 -3.28 -2.37
CA GLY A 8 -17.64 -2.44 -3.46
C GLY A 8 -16.63 -1.48 -4.07
N ASP A 9 -15.33 -1.63 -3.79
CA ASP A 9 -14.31 -0.84 -4.50
C ASP A 9 -14.13 -1.36 -5.93
N ASN A 10 -14.60 -0.60 -6.91
CA ASN A 10 -14.54 -0.96 -8.33
C ASN A 10 -13.09 -1.15 -8.84
N ARG A 11 -12.09 -0.56 -8.17
CA ARG A 11 -10.68 -0.83 -8.51
C ARG A 11 -10.29 -2.27 -8.20
N PHE A 12 -10.88 -2.91 -7.18
CA PHE A 12 -10.66 -4.33 -6.95
C PHE A 12 -11.27 -5.15 -8.09
N GLU A 13 -12.53 -4.89 -8.43
CA GLU A 13 -13.29 -5.64 -9.44
C GLU A 13 -12.65 -5.60 -10.83
N ARG A 14 -12.19 -4.41 -11.26
CA ARG A 14 -11.56 -4.24 -12.58
C ARG A 14 -10.14 -4.77 -12.67
N ASN A 15 -9.42 -4.88 -11.55
CA ASN A 15 -7.97 -5.11 -11.56
C ASN A 15 -7.53 -6.41 -10.91
N ILE A 16 -8.33 -7.04 -10.06
CA ILE A 16 -7.91 -8.18 -9.25
C ILE A 16 -8.86 -9.35 -9.46
N ALA A 17 -8.30 -10.50 -9.84
CA ALA A 17 -9.02 -11.75 -9.94
C ALA A 17 -8.46 -12.79 -8.97
N LEU A 18 -9.33 -13.70 -8.52
CA LEU A 18 -8.88 -14.93 -7.86
C LEU A 18 -8.17 -15.82 -8.88
N ARG A 19 -7.09 -16.45 -8.43
CA ARG A 19 -6.37 -17.46 -9.21
C ARG A 19 -7.13 -18.78 -9.14
N GLY A 20 -7.05 -19.57 -10.21
CA GLY A 20 -7.53 -20.96 -10.19
C GLY A 20 -6.76 -21.86 -9.20
N SER A 21 -5.53 -21.49 -8.86
CA SER A 21 -4.74 -22.10 -7.79
C SER A 21 -3.94 -21.05 -7.02
N ALA A 22 -3.87 -21.24 -5.70
CA ALA A 22 -3.05 -20.39 -4.84
C ALA A 22 -1.56 -20.60 -5.14
N ILE A 23 -0.79 -19.51 -5.13
CA ILE A 23 0.66 -19.57 -5.05
C ILE A 23 1.00 -19.70 -3.57
N TYR A 24 1.36 -20.91 -3.17
CA TYR A 24 1.89 -21.19 -1.84
C TYR A 24 3.38 -21.52 -1.99
N ASN A 25 4.24 -20.67 -1.42
CA ASN A 25 5.69 -20.84 -1.49
C ASN A 25 6.32 -20.99 -0.09
N PRO A 26 6.09 -22.12 0.60
CA PRO A 26 6.64 -22.35 1.94
C PRO A 26 8.17 -22.47 1.95
N ARG A 27 8.80 -22.70 0.79
CA ARG A 27 10.23 -22.96 0.66
C ARG A 27 11.03 -21.78 0.13
N GLY A 28 10.40 -20.63 -0.14
CA GLY A 28 11.09 -19.39 -0.53
C GLY A 28 11.96 -19.48 -1.79
N ARG A 29 11.67 -20.39 -2.73
CA ARG A 29 12.53 -20.65 -3.91
C ARG A 29 12.30 -19.65 -5.06
N GLY A 30 12.48 -18.35 -4.79
CA GLY A 30 12.51 -17.30 -5.83
C GLY A 30 11.38 -16.27 -5.81
N LEU A 31 10.27 -16.54 -5.12
CA LEU A 31 9.21 -15.58 -4.80
C LEU A 31 8.97 -15.58 -3.30
N SER A 32 9.33 -14.51 -2.58
CA SER A 32 9.23 -14.48 -1.10
C SER A 32 7.81 -14.31 -0.55
N TYR A 33 6.78 -14.48 -1.39
CA TYR A 33 5.38 -14.24 -1.02
C TYR A 33 4.43 -15.26 -1.65
N GLY A 34 3.40 -15.63 -0.89
CA GLY A 34 2.24 -16.38 -1.38
C GLY A 34 1.08 -15.44 -1.73
N THR A 35 0.23 -15.85 -2.67
CA THR A 35 -0.97 -15.09 -3.05
C THR A 35 -2.03 -15.98 -3.68
N ARG A 36 -3.30 -15.62 -3.50
CA ARG A 36 -4.45 -16.22 -4.19
C ARG A 36 -4.99 -15.33 -5.30
N TYR A 37 -4.37 -14.18 -5.50
CA TYR A 37 -4.83 -13.13 -6.39
C TYR A 37 -3.86 -12.93 -7.54
N GLN A 38 -4.40 -12.49 -8.67
CA GLN A 38 -3.66 -12.06 -9.84
C GLN A 38 -4.25 -10.75 -10.37
N ALA A 39 -3.43 -10.00 -11.13
CA ALA A 39 -3.95 -8.88 -11.87
C ALA A 39 -4.80 -9.37 -13.05
N VAL A 40 -5.85 -8.63 -13.37
CA VAL A 40 -6.67 -8.83 -14.59
C VAL A 40 -5.93 -8.20 -15.75
N ASP A 41 -5.78 -8.94 -16.86
CA ASP A 41 -5.22 -8.41 -18.10
C ASP A 41 -6.18 -7.40 -18.74
N GLY A 42 -5.67 -6.24 -19.15
CA GLY A 42 -6.48 -5.11 -19.63
C GLY A 42 -7.03 -4.21 -18.52
N GLY A 43 -6.64 -4.45 -17.26
CA GLY A 43 -6.96 -3.55 -16.15
C GLY A 43 -5.98 -2.37 -16.03
N ASP A 44 -6.26 -1.49 -15.08
CA ASP A 44 -5.44 -0.34 -14.69
C ASP A 44 -4.05 -0.76 -14.16
N TYR A 45 -3.91 -1.97 -13.60
CA TYR A 45 -2.66 -2.43 -12.95
C TYR A 45 -1.73 -3.27 -13.83
N ALA A 46 -2.27 -3.89 -14.88
CA ALA A 46 -1.51 -4.76 -15.77
C ALA A 46 -2.26 -4.95 -17.09
N SER A 47 -1.54 -4.88 -18.20
CA SER A 47 -2.09 -5.19 -19.51
C SER A 47 -1.01 -5.71 -20.46
N SER A 48 -1.37 -6.68 -21.29
CA SER A 48 -0.62 -7.15 -22.46
C SER A 48 -0.78 -6.22 -23.67
N THR A 49 -1.77 -5.31 -23.62
CA THR A 49 -2.04 -4.31 -24.66
C THR A 49 -1.28 -3.00 -24.36
N ALA A 50 -0.44 -2.58 -25.31
CA ALA A 50 0.30 -1.32 -25.19
C ALA A 50 -0.65 -0.12 -25.04
N GLY A 51 -0.29 0.81 -24.14
CA GLY A 51 -1.05 2.03 -23.88
C GLY A 51 -2.29 1.86 -22.98
N SER A 52 -2.58 0.64 -22.50
CA SER A 52 -3.72 0.42 -21.58
C SER A 52 -3.41 0.77 -20.12
N VAL A 53 -2.14 0.77 -19.72
CA VAL A 53 -1.70 1.05 -18.35
C VAL A 53 -0.89 2.33 -18.33
N GLU A 54 -1.20 3.20 -17.37
CA GLU A 54 -0.41 4.40 -17.08
C GLU A 54 0.55 4.12 -15.92
N ILE A 55 1.86 4.27 -16.17
CA ILE A 55 2.90 4.13 -15.15
C ILE A 55 3.53 5.51 -14.92
N PRO A 56 3.21 6.19 -13.81
CA PRO A 56 3.83 7.46 -13.49
C PRO A 56 5.30 7.22 -13.11
N ILE A 57 6.21 7.99 -13.72
CA ILE A 57 7.66 7.92 -13.46
C ILE A 57 8.06 8.77 -12.22
N ALA A 58 7.21 9.72 -11.85
CA ALA A 58 7.43 10.63 -10.73
C ALA A 58 6.09 10.96 -10.04
N CYS A 59 5.92 12.20 -9.61
CA CYS A 59 4.73 12.66 -8.89
C CYS A 59 3.46 12.42 -9.71
N SER A 60 2.42 11.89 -9.05
CA SER A 60 1.09 11.74 -9.65
C SER A 60 0.07 12.65 -8.95
N TYR A 61 -1.04 12.92 -9.63
CA TYR A 61 -2.15 13.69 -9.05
C TYR A 61 -2.61 13.09 -7.72
N GLU A 62 -2.81 11.77 -7.66
CA GLU A 62 -3.31 11.07 -6.48
C GLU A 62 -2.29 11.10 -5.33
N GLU A 63 -0.99 11.01 -5.63
CA GLU A 63 0.02 11.16 -4.60
C GLU A 63 -0.07 12.56 -3.96
N ASN A 64 -0.14 13.61 -4.79
CA ASN A 64 -0.25 14.99 -4.32
C ASN A 64 -1.52 15.21 -3.47
N GLN A 65 -2.67 14.73 -3.94
CA GLN A 65 -3.92 14.82 -3.19
C GLN A 65 -3.83 14.10 -1.83
N LEU A 66 -3.27 12.90 -1.80
CA LEU A 66 -3.16 12.14 -0.55
C LEU A 66 -2.09 12.70 0.39
N MET A 67 -1.07 13.41 -0.11
CA MET A 67 -0.15 14.17 0.74
C MET A 67 -0.84 15.38 1.37
N LEU A 68 -1.66 16.11 0.61
CA LEU A 68 -2.48 17.22 1.13
C LEU A 68 -3.50 16.73 2.18
N ALA A 69 -4.15 15.60 1.90
CA ALA A 69 -5.06 14.93 2.84
C ALA A 69 -4.35 14.66 4.18
N GLU A 70 -3.14 14.08 4.13
CA GLU A 70 -2.39 13.75 5.33
C GLU A 70 -2.06 14.96 6.19
N VAL A 71 -1.53 16.02 5.57
CA VAL A 71 -1.17 17.26 6.29
C VAL A 71 -2.39 17.85 6.97
N LYS A 72 -3.53 17.93 6.28
CA LYS A 72 -4.78 18.46 6.83
C LYS A 72 -5.30 17.62 8.00
N ILE A 73 -5.37 16.30 7.85
CA ILE A 73 -5.83 15.39 8.92
C ILE A 73 -4.90 15.49 10.14
N ARG A 74 -3.58 15.51 9.93
CA ARG A 74 -2.60 15.66 11.03
C ARG A 74 -2.71 17.00 11.74
N ASN A 75 -3.12 18.06 11.05
CA ASN A 75 -3.39 19.39 11.61
C ASN A 75 -4.83 19.57 12.14
N ASN A 76 -5.55 18.48 12.41
CA ASN A 76 -6.93 18.47 12.92
C ASN A 76 -7.98 19.09 11.98
N ASN A 77 -7.62 19.40 10.73
CA ASN A 77 -8.59 19.75 9.69
C ASN A 77 -9.06 18.47 8.97
N VAL A 78 -9.78 17.63 9.71
CA VAL A 78 -10.12 16.26 9.28
C VAL A 78 -11.02 16.27 8.05
N ASN A 79 -12.11 17.04 8.08
CA ASN A 79 -13.09 17.02 7.00
C ASN A 79 -12.50 17.47 5.66
N ASP A 80 -11.72 18.56 5.64
CA ASP A 80 -11.04 18.99 4.42
C ASP A 80 -9.95 18.01 3.97
N GLY A 81 -9.37 17.25 4.89
CA GLY A 81 -8.45 16.18 4.51
C GLY A 81 -9.17 15.03 3.80
N LEU A 82 -10.38 14.69 4.25
CA LEU A 82 -11.21 13.65 3.64
C LEU A 82 -11.71 14.04 2.23
N THR A 83 -11.92 15.32 1.93
CA THR A 83 -12.31 15.73 0.56
C THR A 83 -11.23 15.42 -0.47
N HIS A 84 -9.95 15.46 -0.09
CA HIS A 84 -8.84 15.05 -0.96
C HIS A 84 -8.81 13.52 -1.18
N ILE A 85 -9.19 12.72 -0.19
CA ILE A 85 -9.37 11.27 -0.33
C ILE A 85 -10.50 10.97 -1.33
N ASP A 86 -11.62 11.68 -1.19
CA ASP A 86 -12.77 11.54 -2.10
C ASP A 86 -12.41 11.96 -3.53
N ALA A 87 -11.61 13.01 -3.70
CA ALA A 87 -11.12 13.43 -5.01
C ALA A 87 -10.30 12.33 -5.71
N VAL A 88 -9.48 11.58 -4.98
CA VAL A 88 -8.73 10.44 -5.53
C VAL A 88 -9.64 9.27 -5.88
N ARG A 89 -10.59 8.93 -5.00
CA ARG A 89 -11.59 7.88 -5.28
C ARG A 89 -12.36 8.16 -6.56
N ASN A 90 -12.79 9.41 -6.74
CA ASN A 90 -13.50 9.85 -7.94
C ASN A 90 -12.60 9.80 -9.18
N TYR A 91 -11.38 10.33 -9.09
CA TYR A 91 -10.42 10.30 -10.20
C TYR A 91 -10.12 8.88 -10.69
N GLN A 92 -9.97 7.92 -9.77
CA GLN A 92 -9.68 6.53 -10.10
C GLN A 92 -10.92 5.68 -10.38
N ASN A 93 -12.12 6.28 -10.39
CA ASN A 93 -13.39 5.59 -10.55
C ASN A 93 -13.58 4.43 -9.55
N ALA A 94 -13.24 4.66 -8.29
CA ALA A 94 -13.34 3.66 -7.21
C ALA A 94 -14.79 3.28 -6.87
N GLN A 95 -15.77 4.14 -7.21
CA GLN A 95 -17.21 3.97 -6.93
C GLN A 95 -17.53 3.73 -5.44
N LEU A 96 -16.62 4.10 -4.55
CA LEU A 96 -16.84 4.11 -3.12
C LEU A 96 -17.60 5.36 -2.70
N PRO A 97 -18.47 5.29 -1.68
CA PRO A 97 -19.04 6.47 -1.06
C PRO A 97 -17.96 7.43 -0.55
N ASN A 98 -18.25 8.72 -0.66
CA ASN A 98 -17.43 9.77 -0.07
C ASN A 98 -17.35 9.60 1.45
N VAL A 99 -16.17 9.88 2.02
CA VAL A 99 -15.93 9.85 3.47
C VAL A 99 -15.92 11.23 4.10
N SER A 100 -15.79 12.30 3.31
CA SER A 100 -16.03 13.66 3.82
C SER A 100 -17.48 13.80 4.31
N GLY A 101 -17.67 14.62 5.35
CA GLY A 101 -18.97 14.85 5.99
C GLY A 101 -19.42 13.74 6.95
N MET A 102 -18.72 12.60 7.02
CA MET A 102 -19.11 11.48 7.90
C MET A 102 -18.76 11.68 9.39
N GLY A 103 -18.08 12.77 9.76
CA GLY A 103 -17.71 13.04 11.15
C GLY A 103 -16.66 12.07 11.72
N LEU A 104 -15.75 11.57 10.88
CA LEU A 104 -14.68 10.67 11.33
C LEU A 104 -13.75 11.36 12.33
N THR A 105 -13.29 10.60 13.33
CA THR A 105 -12.17 11.00 14.19
C THR A 105 -10.87 11.10 13.38
N LYS A 106 -9.88 11.79 13.93
CA LYS A 106 -8.55 11.91 13.31
C LYS A 106 -7.92 10.54 13.04
N GLU A 107 -8.05 9.62 13.99
CA GLU A 107 -7.51 8.27 13.91
C GLU A 107 -8.21 7.46 12.81
N GLN A 108 -9.54 7.55 12.72
CA GLN A 108 -10.31 6.91 11.64
C GLN A 108 -9.94 7.49 10.27
N ALA A 109 -9.78 8.82 10.17
CA ALA A 109 -9.37 9.48 8.93
C ALA A 109 -7.95 9.10 8.50
N LEU A 110 -7.01 8.93 9.44
CA LEU A 110 -5.66 8.44 9.14
C LEU A 110 -5.66 6.98 8.65
N GLU A 111 -6.55 6.13 9.18
CA GLU A 111 -6.70 4.75 8.68
C GLU A 111 -7.35 4.72 7.29
N GLU A 112 -8.33 5.59 7.01
CA GLU A 112 -8.87 5.77 5.67
C GLU A 112 -7.79 6.21 4.68
N LEU A 113 -7.00 7.21 5.05
CA LEU A 113 -5.85 7.67 4.27
C LEU A 113 -4.86 6.53 4.02
N ARG A 114 -4.55 5.70 5.03
CA ARG A 114 -3.64 4.56 4.88
C ARG A 114 -4.09 3.63 3.77
N LYS A 115 -5.36 3.22 3.83
CA LYS A 115 -5.95 2.30 2.87
C LYS A 115 -5.94 2.92 1.48
N GLU A 116 -6.34 4.19 1.39
CA GLU A 116 -6.38 4.90 0.12
C GLU A 116 -4.99 5.03 -0.51
N ARG A 117 -3.96 5.36 0.27
CA ARG A 117 -2.57 5.38 -0.21
C ARG A 117 -2.10 4.00 -0.68
N ARG A 118 -2.44 2.93 0.06
CA ARG A 118 -2.06 1.55 -0.31
C ARG A 118 -2.73 1.04 -1.58
N VAL A 119 -3.96 1.48 -1.86
CA VAL A 119 -4.73 1.07 -3.04
C VAL A 119 -4.45 2.01 -4.22
N GLY A 120 -4.62 3.32 -4.03
CA GLY A 120 -4.54 4.30 -5.10
C GLY A 120 -3.13 4.60 -5.60
N LEU A 121 -2.10 4.26 -4.82
CA LEU A 121 -0.69 4.43 -5.21
C LEU A 121 0.00 3.07 -5.46
N PHE A 122 -0.77 2.02 -5.75
CA PHE A 122 -0.21 0.74 -6.12
C PHE A 122 0.69 0.86 -7.37
N GLN A 123 1.83 0.18 -7.35
CA GLN A 123 2.91 0.26 -8.35
C GLN A 123 3.59 1.63 -8.54
N LYS A 124 3.27 2.65 -7.74
CA LYS A 124 3.90 3.99 -7.83
C LYS A 124 5.14 4.18 -6.95
N GLY A 125 5.75 3.10 -6.44
CA GLY A 125 7.02 3.16 -5.70
C GLY A 125 6.99 3.74 -4.28
N VAL A 126 5.84 4.20 -3.76
CA VAL A 126 5.75 4.89 -2.46
C VAL A 126 5.54 3.98 -1.24
N ALA A 127 5.13 2.73 -1.47
CA ALA A 127 4.68 1.81 -0.43
C ALA A 127 5.70 1.56 0.70
N PHE A 128 6.99 1.48 0.35
CA PHE A 128 8.08 1.32 1.31
C PHE A 128 8.26 2.57 2.17
N TYR A 129 8.29 3.74 1.54
CA TYR A 129 8.48 5.03 2.22
C TYR A 129 7.29 5.37 3.13
N ASP A 130 6.06 5.05 2.72
CA ASP A 130 4.87 5.16 3.56
C ASP A 130 4.96 4.27 4.80
N ALA A 131 5.34 2.99 4.63
CA ALA A 131 5.50 2.07 5.75
C ALA A 131 6.59 2.54 6.73
N ARG A 132 7.72 3.05 6.20
CA ARG A 132 8.83 3.59 6.99
C ARG A 132 8.38 4.80 7.80
N ARG A 133 7.87 5.85 7.14
CA ARG A 133 7.54 7.13 7.80
C ARG A 133 6.38 7.02 8.78
N TRP A 134 5.54 5.99 8.66
CA TRP A 134 4.49 5.66 9.61
C TRP A 134 4.91 4.67 10.70
N GLY A 135 6.18 4.24 10.71
CA GLY A 135 6.73 3.35 11.73
C GLY A 135 6.31 1.89 11.62
N ILE A 136 5.65 1.48 10.52
CA ILE A 136 5.20 0.10 10.30
C ILE A 136 6.39 -0.86 10.15
N LEU A 137 7.54 -0.37 9.66
CA LEU A 137 8.75 -1.19 9.51
C LEU A 137 9.52 -1.43 10.81
N LYS A 138 9.17 -0.71 11.89
CA LYS A 138 9.79 -0.93 13.21
C LYS A 138 9.46 -2.34 13.73
N PRO A 139 10.29 -2.89 14.64
CA PRO A 139 9.96 -4.13 15.33
C PRO A 139 8.59 -4.04 16.00
N VAL A 140 7.89 -5.17 16.11
CA VAL A 140 6.57 -5.23 16.79
C VAL A 140 6.69 -4.72 18.24
N ALA A 141 7.79 -5.02 18.91
CA ALA A 141 8.10 -4.55 20.26
C ALA A 141 8.20 -3.01 20.39
N GLN A 142 8.36 -2.28 19.29
CA GLN A 142 8.43 -0.82 19.23
C GLN A 142 7.15 -0.19 18.64
N GLY A 143 6.07 -0.97 18.54
CA GLY A 143 4.79 -0.52 17.98
C GLY A 143 4.71 -0.55 16.45
N GLY A 144 5.70 -1.16 15.79
CA GLY A 144 5.65 -1.42 14.36
C GLY A 144 5.02 -2.77 14.00
N GLY A 145 5.42 -3.31 12.86
CA GLY A 145 4.87 -4.52 12.27
C GLY A 145 3.48 -4.32 11.65
N ARG A 146 3.11 -5.26 10.76
CA ARG A 146 1.75 -5.31 10.20
C ARG A 146 0.92 -6.31 10.99
N GLN A 147 0.00 -5.80 11.79
CA GLN A 147 -1.04 -6.61 12.44
C GLN A 147 -2.12 -7.02 11.45
N ASN A 148 -2.74 -8.19 11.65
CA ASN A 148 -3.84 -8.72 10.83
C ASN A 148 -3.52 -8.70 9.33
N ALA A 149 -2.31 -9.09 8.96
CA ALA A 149 -1.93 -9.33 7.58
C ALA A 149 -2.57 -10.64 7.09
N ASN A 150 -3.18 -10.63 5.91
CA ASN A 150 -3.67 -11.85 5.27
C ASN A 150 -2.47 -12.62 4.70
N VAL A 151 -2.15 -13.76 5.31
CA VAL A 151 -1.04 -14.63 4.87
C VAL A 151 -1.58 -15.95 4.37
N VAL A 152 -1.11 -16.40 3.21
CA VAL A 152 -1.41 -17.74 2.69
C VAL A 152 -0.55 -18.76 3.43
N VAL A 153 -1.18 -19.63 4.21
CA VAL A 153 -0.48 -20.60 5.10
C VAL A 153 -0.48 -22.03 4.58
N ASP A 154 -1.26 -22.32 3.53
CA ASP A 154 -1.36 -23.67 2.95
C ASP A 154 -1.59 -23.63 1.43
N GLY A 155 -1.23 -24.73 0.75
CA GLY A 155 -1.31 -24.93 -0.70
C GLY A 155 -2.73 -24.95 -1.26
N ASN A 156 -3.72 -25.27 -0.42
CA ASN A 156 -5.13 -25.12 -0.77
C ASN A 156 -5.62 -23.66 -0.80
N GLY A 157 -4.76 -22.70 -0.43
CA GLY A 157 -5.12 -21.29 -0.34
C GLY A 157 -5.77 -20.90 0.97
N THR A 158 -5.54 -21.62 2.07
CA THR A 158 -5.95 -21.16 3.41
C THR A 158 -5.25 -19.84 3.73
N VAL A 159 -6.02 -18.88 4.25
CA VAL A 159 -5.51 -17.56 4.67
C VAL A 159 -5.83 -17.33 6.12
N GLU A 160 -4.81 -16.90 6.87
CA GLU A 160 -4.93 -16.56 8.28
C GLU A 160 -4.50 -15.11 8.54
N PRO A 161 -5.10 -14.45 9.55
CA PRO A 161 -4.63 -13.16 10.03
C PRO A 161 -3.35 -13.36 10.85
N CYS A 162 -2.23 -12.83 10.34
CA CYS A 162 -0.93 -12.95 10.99
C CYS A 162 -0.36 -11.58 11.36
N THR A 163 0.58 -11.58 12.30
CA THR A 163 1.45 -10.43 12.57
C THR A 163 2.74 -10.59 11.80
N ILE A 164 3.08 -9.61 10.97
CA ILE A 164 4.38 -9.56 10.26
C ILE A 164 5.30 -8.61 11.04
N ASP A 165 6.33 -9.15 11.66
CA ASP A 165 7.48 -8.38 12.11
C ASP A 165 8.48 -8.27 10.97
N TYR A 166 8.68 -7.07 10.44
CA TYR A 166 9.52 -6.87 9.27
C TYR A 166 11.01 -7.06 9.58
N THR A 167 11.45 -6.87 10.84
CA THR A 167 12.86 -6.95 11.29
C THR A 167 13.89 -6.28 10.37
N TYR A 168 13.45 -5.40 9.47
CA TYR A 168 14.25 -4.84 8.39
C TYR A 168 14.87 -3.52 8.87
N LYS A 169 16.07 -3.19 8.35
CA LYS A 169 16.66 -1.88 8.60
C LYS A 169 15.80 -0.81 7.91
N GLU A 170 15.48 0.26 8.61
CA GLU A 170 14.71 1.39 8.04
C GLU A 170 15.53 2.20 7.00
N TRP A 171 16.78 1.83 6.75
CA TRP A 171 17.70 2.55 5.88
C TRP A 171 18.39 1.59 4.90
N PHE A 172 18.79 2.14 3.76
CA PHE A 172 19.75 1.50 2.87
C PHE A 172 21.14 1.73 3.43
N ASP A 173 21.92 0.67 3.57
CA ASP A 173 23.30 0.78 4.04
C ASP A 173 24.12 1.57 3.00
N VAL A 174 25.07 2.37 3.49
CA VAL A 174 26.05 3.03 2.62
C VAL A 174 26.92 1.92 1.98
N PRO A 175 27.18 1.96 0.65
CA PRO A 175 28.08 1.00 0.01
C PRO A 175 29.43 0.96 0.74
N ALA A 176 29.93 -0.24 1.03
CA ALA A 176 31.15 -0.39 1.83
C ALA A 176 32.34 0.39 1.25
N GLN A 177 32.45 0.44 -0.08
CA GLN A 177 33.52 1.15 -0.79
C GLN A 177 33.48 2.67 -0.56
N GLU A 178 32.33 3.26 -0.21
CA GLU A 178 32.24 4.69 0.06
C GLU A 178 33.14 5.08 1.23
N THR A 179 33.29 4.19 2.22
CA THR A 179 34.15 4.45 3.39
C THR A 179 35.65 4.38 3.09
N ASP A 180 36.04 3.78 1.95
CA ASP A 180 37.42 3.79 1.46
C ASP A 180 37.79 5.14 0.85
N PHE A 181 36.84 5.81 0.18
CA PHE A 181 37.03 7.12 -0.46
C PHE A 181 36.76 8.30 0.48
N ASN A 182 35.79 8.13 1.38
CA ASN A 182 35.37 9.14 2.34
C ASN A 182 35.44 8.55 3.76
N PRO A 183 36.62 8.59 4.40
CA PRO A 183 36.82 8.01 5.71
C PRO A 183 35.85 8.62 6.72
N VAL A 184 35.13 7.77 7.44
CA VAL A 184 34.23 8.19 8.52
C VAL A 184 35.09 8.68 9.69
N SER A 185 35.46 9.97 9.66
CA SER A 185 36.05 10.62 10.83
C SER A 185 34.99 10.71 11.93
N LYS A 186 35.38 10.29 13.14
CA LYS A 186 34.54 10.38 14.33
C LYS A 186 34.61 11.78 14.92
#